data_AF-L5M172-F1
#
_entry.id   AF-L5M172-F1
#
_cell.length_a   1.000
_cell.length_b   1.000
_cell.length_c   1.000
_cell.angle_alpha   90.00
_cell.angle_beta   90.00
_cell.angle_gamma   90.00
#
_symmetry.space_group_name_H-M   'P 1'
#
loop_
_entity.id
_entity.type
_entity.pdbx_description
1 polymer ?
#
loop_
_entity_poly.entity_id
_entity_poly.type
_entity_poly.pdbx_seq_one_letter_code
_entity_poly.pdbx_strand_id
1 'polypeptide(L)'
;MIQKPHKAATFFGCIGTDKFGEILKRKTAEAHVDAHYYEQNEQPTGTCAACITGGNRSLVANLAAANCYKKEKHLDMEKNWMLVEKARVYYIAWNTLLEHLHSQSSCSSPGGNSSAIFHKENVEQEPNGFFLTVSPESVLKVAQHASANNRIFTLNLSAPFISQFYKEPLMKIMPYVDILFGNETVSYSFSFFLSACAFWFLVCV
;
A
#
# COMPACT_ATOMS: atom_id res chain seq x y z
N MET A 1 19.62 0.72 -2.85
CA MET A 1 19.63 0.90 -4.32
C MET A 1 19.45 -0.46 -4.97
N ILE A 2 18.64 -0.55 -6.03
CA ILE A 2 18.44 -1.82 -6.77
C ILE A 2 19.76 -2.21 -7.46
N GLN A 3 20.21 -3.44 -7.23
CA GLN A 3 21.42 -3.98 -7.84
C GLN A 3 21.21 -4.22 -9.34
N LYS A 4 22.29 -4.25 -10.13
CA LYS A 4 22.22 -4.45 -11.58
C LYS A 4 21.58 -5.81 -11.92
N PRO A 5 20.78 -5.91 -13.01
CA PRO A 5 20.48 -4.85 -13.96
C PRO A 5 19.50 -3.79 -13.42
N HIS A 6 19.76 -2.53 -13.77
CA HIS A 6 18.83 -1.44 -13.47
C HIS A 6 17.48 -1.66 -14.16
N LYS A 7 16.41 -1.09 -13.61
CA LYS A 7 15.03 -1.24 -14.10
C LYS A 7 14.49 -2.68 -14.07
N ALA A 8 15.01 -3.51 -13.17
CA ALA A 8 14.45 -4.85 -12.92
C ALA A 8 13.07 -4.81 -12.26
N ALA A 9 12.69 -3.69 -11.63
CA ALA A 9 11.40 -3.49 -10.97
C ALA A 9 10.60 -2.38 -11.67
N THR A 10 9.35 -2.68 -12.00
CA THR A 10 8.37 -1.72 -12.50
C THR A 10 7.44 -1.32 -11.36
N PHE A 11 7.12 -0.03 -11.27
CA PHE A 11 6.23 0.51 -10.24
C PHE A 11 5.09 1.31 -10.87
N PHE A 12 3.86 1.10 -10.39
CA PHE A 12 2.68 1.88 -10.78
C PHE A 12 2.07 2.60 -9.58
N GLY A 13 1.61 3.83 -9.81
CA GLY A 13 0.91 4.63 -8.79
C GLY A 13 0.23 5.86 -9.39
N CYS A 14 -0.47 6.63 -8.56
CA CYS A 14 -1.08 7.91 -8.95
C CYS A 14 -0.50 9.05 -8.12
N ILE A 15 -0.15 10.16 -8.76
CA ILE A 15 0.43 11.35 -8.13
C ILE A 15 -0.27 12.62 -8.64
N GLY A 16 -0.11 13.71 -7.89
CA GLY A 16 -0.49 15.04 -8.34
C GLY A 16 0.58 15.63 -9.25
N THR A 17 0.20 16.52 -10.17
CA THR A 17 1.15 17.35 -10.93
C THR A 17 1.67 18.49 -10.05
N ASP A 18 2.46 18.14 -9.05
CA ASP A 18 2.99 19.08 -8.06
C ASP A 18 4.44 18.77 -7.69
N LYS A 19 5.01 19.63 -6.84
CA LYS A 19 6.40 19.50 -6.39
C LYS A 19 6.68 18.16 -5.72
N PHE A 20 5.71 17.58 -4.99
CA PHE A 20 5.90 16.30 -4.33
C PHE A 20 5.89 15.15 -5.33
N GLY A 21 5.03 15.20 -6.36
CA GLY A 21 5.02 14.26 -7.48
C GLY A 21 6.35 14.25 -8.22
N GLU A 22 6.93 15.43 -8.49
CA GLU A 22 8.26 15.55 -9.11
C GLU A 22 9.38 14.95 -8.24
N ILE A 23 9.31 15.12 -6.92
CA ILE A 23 10.27 14.50 -6.00
C ILE A 23 10.18 12.98 -6.06
N LEU A 24 8.97 12.40 -6.07
CA LEU A 24 8.76 10.96 -6.17
C LEU A 24 9.31 10.39 -7.48
N LYS A 25 9.04 11.06 -8.61
CA LYS A 25 9.59 10.68 -9.93
C LYS A 25 11.11 10.70 -9.95
N ARG A 26 11.71 11.77 -9.43
CA ARG A 26 13.17 11.88 -9.34
C ARG A 26 13.77 10.79 -8.44
N LYS A 27 13.17 10.53 -7.27
CA LYS A 27 13.68 9.56 -6.31
C LYS A 27 13.59 8.13 -6.81
N THR A 28 12.52 7.78 -7.52
CA THR A 28 12.41 6.46 -8.16
C THR A 28 13.41 6.29 -9.30
N ALA A 29 13.67 7.33 -10.08
CA ALA A 29 14.73 7.33 -11.10
C ALA A 29 16.14 7.15 -10.49
N GLU A 30 16.45 7.88 -9.40
CA GLU A 30 17.69 7.72 -8.62
C GLU A 30 17.85 6.29 -8.06
N ALA A 31 16.74 5.64 -7.70
CA ALA A 31 16.72 4.26 -7.23
C ALA A 31 16.76 3.21 -8.35
N HIS A 32 16.76 3.64 -9.61
CA HIS A 32 16.71 2.80 -10.81
C HIS A 32 15.45 1.92 -10.92
N VAL A 33 14.33 2.40 -10.42
CA VAL A 33 13.00 1.80 -10.58
C VAL A 33 12.37 2.31 -11.87
N ASP A 34 11.77 1.42 -12.65
CA ASP A 34 10.99 1.80 -13.83
C ASP A 34 9.57 2.20 -13.41
N ALA A 35 9.43 3.40 -12.87
CA ALA A 35 8.17 3.92 -12.35
C ALA A 35 7.32 4.57 -13.45
N HIS A 36 6.06 4.15 -13.57
CA HIS A 36 5.07 4.75 -14.46
C HIS A 36 3.90 5.25 -13.61
N TYR A 37 3.76 6.56 -13.53
CA TYR A 37 2.75 7.22 -12.70
C TYR A 37 1.57 7.70 -13.55
N TYR A 38 0.36 7.54 -13.03
CA TYR A 38 -0.80 8.32 -13.46
C TYR A 38 -0.73 9.70 -12.82
N GLU A 39 -0.52 10.73 -13.63
CA GLU A 39 -0.46 12.12 -13.18
C GLU A 39 -1.82 12.81 -13.39
N GLN A 40 -2.28 13.53 -12.37
CA GLN A 40 -3.57 14.24 -12.41
C GLN A 40 -3.51 15.56 -11.62
N ASN A 41 -4.49 16.44 -11.85
CA ASN A 41 -4.53 17.80 -11.28
C ASN A 41 -5.71 18.02 -10.31
N GLU A 42 -6.53 16.98 -10.06
CA GLU A 42 -7.71 17.04 -9.20
C GLU A 42 -7.32 17.07 -7.72
N GLN A 43 -6.28 16.32 -7.34
CA GLN A 43 -5.80 16.19 -5.96
C GLN A 43 -4.27 16.34 -5.88
N PRO A 44 -3.73 16.88 -4.77
CA PRO A 44 -2.29 16.93 -4.56
C PRO A 44 -1.71 15.54 -4.32
N THR A 45 -0.41 15.37 -4.53
CA THR A 45 0.31 14.13 -4.23
C THR A 45 0.13 13.74 -2.77
N GLY A 46 -0.14 12.46 -2.51
CA GLY A 46 -0.31 11.91 -1.17
C GLY A 46 0.91 12.13 -0.28
N THR A 47 0.66 12.26 1.03
CA THR A 47 1.70 12.54 2.03
C THR A 47 1.53 11.63 3.23
N CYS A 48 2.61 11.41 3.98
CA CYS A 48 2.56 10.68 5.24
C CYS A 48 3.34 11.45 6.31
N ALA A 49 2.69 11.72 7.44
CA ALA A 49 3.32 12.25 8.63
C ALA A 49 3.86 11.09 9.46
N ALA A 50 5.18 11.09 9.70
CA ALA A 50 5.83 10.20 10.64
C ALA A 50 6.07 10.95 11.96
N CYS A 51 5.25 10.67 12.97
CA CYS A 51 5.39 11.21 14.32
C CYS A 51 6.39 10.35 15.09
N ILE A 52 7.58 10.90 15.36
CA ILE A 52 8.68 10.19 16.02
C ILE A 52 8.71 10.57 17.50
N THR A 53 8.62 9.58 18.39
CA THR A 53 8.71 9.76 19.85
C THR A 53 9.70 8.76 20.45
N GLY A 54 10.92 9.22 20.73
CA GLY A 54 12.01 8.34 21.14
C GLY A 54 12.31 7.29 20.06
N GLY A 55 12.20 6.01 20.41
CA GLY A 55 12.36 4.89 19.47
C GLY A 55 11.10 4.53 18.68
N ASN A 56 9.96 5.19 18.93
CA ASN A 56 8.68 4.85 18.32
C ASN A 56 8.36 5.74 17.12
N ARG A 57 7.60 5.19 16.16
CA ARG A 57 7.07 5.91 15.00
C ARG A 57 5.57 5.65 14.87
N SER A 58 4.77 6.71 14.77
CA SER A 58 3.35 6.64 14.40
C SER A 58 3.17 7.28 13.03
N LEU A 59 2.46 6.59 12.13
CA LEU A 59 2.31 6.99 10.74
C LEU A 59 0.87 7.41 10.46
N VAL A 60 0.69 8.62 9.92
CA VAL A 60 -0.61 9.14 9.48
C VAL A 60 -0.51 9.47 8.00
N ALA A 61 -1.20 8.72 7.15
CA ALA A 61 -1.18 8.95 5.71
C ALA A 61 -2.41 9.74 5.25
N ASN A 62 -2.19 10.74 4.41
CA ASN A 62 -3.19 11.40 3.61
C ASN A 62 -3.00 10.95 2.15
N LEU A 63 -3.91 10.12 1.65
CA LEU A 63 -3.76 9.47 0.34
C LEU A 63 -3.83 10.46 -0.83
N ALA A 64 -4.72 11.46 -0.75
CA ALA A 64 -4.95 12.47 -1.79
C ALA A 64 -4.92 11.86 -3.22
N ALA A 65 -4.01 12.28 -4.10
CA ALA A 65 -3.86 11.76 -5.46
C ALA A 65 -3.74 10.23 -5.55
N ALA A 66 -3.14 9.56 -4.55
CA ALA A 66 -3.01 8.11 -4.57
C ALA A 66 -4.38 7.43 -4.63
N ASN A 67 -5.41 8.04 -4.02
CA ASN A 67 -6.80 7.56 -4.03
C ASN A 67 -7.53 7.79 -5.37
N CYS A 68 -6.92 8.53 -6.30
CA CYS A 68 -7.48 8.81 -7.62
C CYS A 68 -7.06 7.78 -8.68
N TYR A 69 -6.36 6.70 -8.29
CA TYR A 69 -5.91 5.67 -9.22
C TYR A 69 -7.10 4.93 -9.85
N LYS A 70 -7.23 5.01 -11.17
CA LYS A 70 -8.28 4.33 -11.94
C LYS A 70 -7.66 3.32 -12.90
N LYS A 71 -8.09 2.06 -12.78
CA LYS A 71 -7.58 0.93 -13.58
C LYS A 71 -7.67 1.22 -15.08
N GLU A 72 -8.82 1.72 -15.50
CA GLU A 72 -9.18 1.96 -16.91
C GLU A 72 -8.32 3.08 -17.53
N LYS A 73 -7.86 4.03 -16.71
CA LYS A 73 -7.07 5.18 -17.14
C LYS A 73 -5.56 4.95 -17.05
N HIS A 74 -5.10 3.83 -16.48
CA HIS A 74 -3.67 3.61 -16.28
C HIS A 74 -3.25 2.15 -16.45
N LEU A 75 -3.82 1.21 -15.68
CA LEU A 75 -3.44 -0.20 -15.75
C LEU A 75 -3.86 -0.84 -17.08
N ASP A 76 -5.04 -0.50 -17.58
CA ASP A 76 -5.62 -1.08 -18.80
C ASP A 76 -5.03 -0.47 -20.08
N MET A 77 -4.17 0.55 -19.97
CA MET A 77 -3.43 1.05 -21.12
C MET A 77 -2.47 -0.03 -21.62
N GLU A 78 -2.54 -0.35 -22.91
CA GLU A 78 -1.75 -1.41 -23.54
C GLU A 78 -0.24 -1.27 -23.24
N LYS A 79 0.29 -0.05 -23.30
CA LYS A 79 1.69 0.25 -22.94
C LYS A 79 2.09 -0.18 -21.53
N ASN A 80 1.19 -0.04 -20.56
CA ASN A 80 1.42 -0.36 -19.16
C ASN A 80 1.15 -1.85 -18.90
N TRP A 81 0.10 -2.39 -19.50
CA TRP A 81 -0.25 -3.80 -19.39
C TRP A 81 0.86 -4.71 -19.93
N MET A 82 1.53 -4.33 -21.02
CA MET A 82 2.71 -5.05 -21.53
C MET A 82 3.83 -5.21 -20.49
N LEU A 83 3.96 -4.26 -19.54
CA LEU A 83 4.95 -4.38 -18.45
C LEU A 83 4.50 -5.40 -17.40
N VAL A 84 3.19 -5.47 -17.13
CA VAL A 84 2.59 -6.50 -16.26
C VAL A 84 2.84 -7.89 -16.83
N GLU A 85 2.63 -8.08 -18.13
CA GLU A 85 2.81 -9.40 -18.80
C GLU A 85 4.26 -9.88 -18.79
N LYS A 86 5.21 -8.93 -18.85
CA LYS A 86 6.65 -9.21 -18.76
C LYS A 86 7.09 -9.61 -17.35
N ALA A 87 6.37 -9.20 -16.31
CA ALA A 87 6.74 -9.48 -14.94
C ALA A 87 6.60 -10.97 -14.61
N ARG A 88 7.51 -11.48 -13.78
CA ARG A 88 7.48 -12.86 -13.26
C ARG A 88 6.99 -12.95 -11.82
N VAL A 89 7.14 -11.85 -11.08
CA VAL A 89 6.78 -11.72 -9.67
C VAL A 89 6.05 -10.41 -9.51
N TYR A 90 4.91 -10.46 -8.84
CA TYR A 90 4.12 -9.29 -8.47
C TYR A 90 4.18 -9.11 -6.96
N TYR A 91 4.37 -7.88 -6.50
CA TYR A 91 4.33 -7.53 -5.08
C TYR A 91 3.38 -6.36 -4.88
N ILE A 92 2.38 -6.55 -4.03
CA ILE A 92 1.39 -5.52 -3.70
C ILE A 92 1.24 -5.44 -2.19
N ALA A 93 1.32 -4.22 -1.65
CA ALA A 93 1.15 -3.96 -0.22
C ALA A 93 -0.23 -3.39 0.09
N TRP A 94 -0.87 -3.89 1.14
CA TRP A 94 -2.19 -3.46 1.58
C TRP A 94 -2.08 -2.31 2.57
N ASN A 95 -1.93 -1.09 2.10
CA ASN A 95 -1.92 0.07 2.99
C ASN A 95 -3.30 0.78 2.95
N THR A 96 -4.21 0.45 3.88
CA THR A 96 -5.28 1.37 4.31
C THR A 96 -4.80 2.08 5.57
N LEU A 97 -4.46 3.36 5.47
CA LEU A 97 -4.55 4.25 6.62
C LEU A 97 -5.80 5.08 6.38
N LEU A 98 -6.92 4.66 6.99
CA LEU A 98 -8.16 5.43 6.93
C LEU A 98 -8.00 6.70 7.77
N GLU A 99 -8.50 7.81 7.22
CA GLU A 99 -8.68 9.14 7.80
C GLU A 99 -9.65 9.18 9.01
N HIS A 100 -9.76 8.08 9.78
CA HIS A 100 -10.69 7.97 10.90
C HIS A 100 -10.03 7.30 12.11
N LEU A 101 -8.95 7.92 12.61
CA LEU A 101 -8.69 7.86 14.04
C LEU A 101 -9.58 8.91 14.71
N HIS A 102 -10.83 8.54 15.01
CA HIS A 102 -11.47 9.15 16.16
C HIS A 102 -10.60 8.80 17.37
N SER A 103 -10.01 9.86 17.93
CA SER A 103 -9.40 9.90 19.26
C SER A 103 -10.08 8.91 20.20
N GLN A 104 -9.40 7.82 20.53
CA GLN A 104 -9.48 7.20 21.86
C GLN A 104 -8.12 6.66 22.26
N SER A 105 -7.34 7.55 22.86
CA SER A 105 -6.40 7.17 23.91
C SER A 105 -6.48 8.23 24.99
N SER A 106 -7.49 8.12 25.86
CA SER A 106 -7.44 8.73 27.18
C SER A 106 -6.42 7.94 28.02
N CYS A 107 -5.15 8.29 27.89
CA CYS A 107 -4.15 8.02 28.92
C CYS A 107 -3.79 9.37 29.54
N SER A 108 -4.58 9.75 30.54
CA SER A 108 -4.31 10.84 31.47
C SER A 108 -3.09 10.49 32.34
N SER A 109 -2.02 11.30 32.30
CA SER A 109 -1.23 11.73 33.47
C SER A 109 -0.14 12.77 33.10
N PRO A 110 0.34 13.57 34.07
CA PRO A 110 0.49 15.01 33.89
C PRO A 110 1.94 15.48 33.74
N GLY A 111 2.12 16.65 33.13
CA GLY A 111 3.29 17.50 33.34
C GLY A 111 4.44 17.25 32.38
N GLY A 112 4.55 18.09 31.36
CA GLY A 112 5.72 18.12 30.50
C GLY A 112 5.55 19.16 29.41
N ASN A 113 5.90 20.42 29.71
CA ASN A 113 6.10 21.43 28.68
C ASN A 113 7.15 20.90 27.71
N SER A 114 6.75 20.54 26.50
CA SER A 114 7.69 20.21 25.42
C SER A 114 7.19 20.88 24.17
N SER A 115 7.75 22.07 23.95
CA SER A 115 7.74 22.82 22.71
C SER A 115 7.94 21.86 21.54
N ALA A 116 6.96 21.78 20.64
CA ALA A 116 7.08 21.03 19.41
C ALA A 116 8.16 21.69 18.54
N ILE A 117 9.38 21.16 18.60
CA ILE A 117 10.45 21.55 17.70
C ILE A 117 10.17 20.84 16.37
N PHE A 118 9.56 21.57 15.43
CA PHE A 118 9.38 21.13 14.06
C PHE A 118 10.75 21.14 13.35
N HIS A 119 11.54 20.08 13.51
CA HIS A 119 12.69 19.85 12.65
C HIS A 119 12.21 19.45 11.26
N LYS A 120 12.24 20.43 10.36
CA LYS A 120 11.80 20.35 8.98
C LYS A 120 12.91 19.81 8.07
N GLU A 121 13.55 18.70 8.44
CA GLU A 121 14.61 18.08 7.65
C GLU A 121 14.48 16.55 7.75
N ASN A 122 14.41 15.89 6.59
CA ASN A 122 14.25 14.43 6.37
C ASN A 122 12.81 13.90 6.38
N VAL A 123 12.00 14.39 5.43
CA VAL A 123 10.86 13.59 4.93
C VAL A 123 11.43 12.49 4.04
N GLU A 124 11.68 11.30 4.59
CA GLU A 124 11.84 10.08 3.79
C GLU A 124 10.50 9.77 3.12
N GLN A 125 10.31 10.26 1.89
CA GLN A 125 9.20 9.87 1.03
C GLN A 125 9.45 8.44 0.53
N GLU A 126 9.06 7.46 1.35
CA GLU A 126 8.93 6.08 0.90
C GLU A 126 7.81 6.00 -0.15
N PRO A 127 8.08 5.47 -1.36
CA PRO A 127 7.08 5.28 -2.41
C PRO A 127 6.15 4.10 -2.02
N ASN A 128 5.34 4.31 -0.99
CA ASN A 128 4.33 3.37 -0.57
C ASN A 128 3.22 3.36 -1.63
N GLY A 129 3.20 2.37 -2.50
CA GLY A 129 2.11 2.15 -3.46
C GLY A 129 0.85 1.67 -2.72
N PHE A 130 -0.15 2.53 -2.61
CA PHE A 130 -1.41 2.29 -1.90
C PHE A 130 -2.45 1.58 -2.79
N PHE A 131 -2.13 0.42 -3.33
CA PHE A 131 -2.87 -0.13 -4.50
C PHE A 131 -4.20 -0.83 -4.17
N LEU A 132 -4.31 -1.49 -3.01
CA LEU A 132 -5.43 -2.40 -2.71
C LEU A 132 -6.71 -1.73 -2.21
N THR A 133 -6.58 -0.57 -1.57
CA THR A 133 -7.70 0.17 -0.99
C THR A 133 -8.35 1.11 -1.98
N VAL A 134 -7.53 1.55 -2.93
CA VAL A 134 -7.92 2.48 -3.98
C VAL A 134 -8.53 1.73 -5.16
N SER A 135 -7.98 0.57 -5.53
CA SER A 135 -8.49 -0.20 -6.66
C SER A 135 -8.36 -1.72 -6.43
N PRO A 136 -9.26 -2.32 -5.63
CA PRO A 136 -9.33 -3.79 -5.48
C PRO A 136 -9.44 -4.50 -6.83
N GLU A 137 -10.12 -3.90 -7.80
CA GLU A 137 -10.25 -4.44 -9.16
C GLU A 137 -8.93 -4.52 -9.91
N SER A 138 -8.06 -3.51 -9.78
CA SER A 138 -6.73 -3.54 -10.40
C SER A 138 -5.93 -4.71 -9.86
N VAL A 139 -6.03 -4.96 -8.56
CA VAL A 139 -5.25 -6.02 -7.92
C VAL A 139 -5.81 -7.39 -8.25
N LEU A 140 -7.14 -7.55 -8.24
CA LEU A 140 -7.77 -8.79 -8.66
C LEU A 140 -7.40 -9.12 -10.12
N LYS A 141 -7.38 -8.14 -11.02
CA LYS A 141 -6.95 -8.32 -12.41
C LYS A 141 -5.49 -8.82 -12.51
N VAL A 142 -4.57 -8.22 -11.77
CA VAL A 142 -3.16 -8.66 -11.74
C VAL A 142 -3.02 -10.05 -11.13
N ALA A 143 -3.75 -10.34 -10.04
CA ALA A 143 -3.72 -11.63 -9.37
C ALA A 143 -4.25 -12.77 -10.26
N GLN A 144 -5.37 -12.53 -10.95
CA GLN A 144 -5.93 -13.45 -11.95
C GLN A 144 -4.97 -13.68 -13.11
N HIS A 145 -4.35 -12.61 -13.63
CA HIS A 145 -3.33 -12.73 -14.67
C HIS A 145 -2.14 -13.56 -14.20
N ALA A 146 -1.67 -13.33 -12.98
CA ALA A 146 -0.55 -14.06 -12.40
C ALA A 146 -0.84 -15.56 -12.31
N SER A 147 -2.00 -15.92 -11.75
CA SER A 147 -2.47 -17.30 -11.64
C SER A 147 -2.65 -17.98 -13.00
N ALA A 148 -3.27 -17.31 -13.96
CA ALA A 148 -3.48 -17.85 -15.31
C ALA A 148 -2.17 -18.10 -16.09
N ASN A 149 -1.09 -17.39 -15.74
CA ASN A 149 0.20 -17.45 -16.45
C ASN A 149 1.32 -18.05 -15.61
N ASN A 150 0.99 -18.74 -14.51
CA ASN A 150 1.93 -19.39 -13.60
C ASN A 150 3.05 -18.43 -13.14
N ARG A 151 2.65 -17.22 -12.74
CA ARG A 151 3.51 -16.18 -12.17
C ARG A 151 3.30 -16.09 -10.68
N ILE A 152 4.32 -15.63 -9.96
CA ILE A 152 4.27 -15.51 -8.51
C ILE A 152 3.54 -14.21 -8.15
N PHE A 153 2.45 -14.31 -7.40
CA PHE A 153 1.74 -13.18 -6.83
C PHE A 153 1.96 -13.12 -5.32
N THR A 154 2.53 -12.01 -4.87
CA THR A 154 2.87 -11.79 -3.46
C THR A 154 2.10 -10.61 -2.88
N LEU A 155 1.65 -10.78 -1.65
CA LEU A 155 0.80 -9.82 -0.95
C LEU A 155 1.39 -9.50 0.43
N ASN A 156 1.42 -8.24 0.81
CA ASN A 156 1.72 -7.83 2.19
C ASN A 156 0.46 -7.30 2.87
N LEU A 157 0.08 -7.87 4.01
CA LEU A 157 -1.11 -7.46 4.77
C LEU A 157 -0.95 -6.08 5.44
N SER A 158 0.30 -5.63 5.65
CA SER A 158 0.74 -4.35 6.22
C SER A 158 0.22 -3.92 7.59
N ALA A 159 -1.10 -3.94 7.83
CA ALA A 159 -1.73 -3.42 9.04
C ALA A 159 -2.85 -4.34 9.58
N PRO A 160 -3.02 -4.43 10.91
CA PRO A 160 -4.08 -5.22 11.55
C PRO A 160 -5.50 -4.88 11.07
N PHE A 161 -5.74 -3.59 10.80
CA PHE A 161 -7.01 -3.04 10.37
C PHE A 161 -7.55 -3.67 9.08
N ILE A 162 -6.67 -4.16 8.20
CA ILE A 162 -7.05 -4.74 6.91
C ILE A 162 -7.91 -5.97 7.09
N SER A 163 -7.51 -6.84 8.03
CA SER A 163 -8.24 -8.06 8.36
C SER A 163 -9.60 -7.78 9.02
N GLN A 164 -9.81 -6.56 9.54
CA GLN A 164 -11.03 -6.17 10.24
C GLN A 164 -12.07 -5.57 9.28
N PHE A 165 -11.65 -4.68 8.38
CA PHE A 165 -12.59 -3.85 7.59
C PHE A 165 -12.58 -4.13 6.08
N TYR A 166 -11.58 -4.82 5.53
CA TYR A 166 -11.46 -5.10 4.09
C TYR A 166 -11.53 -6.60 3.76
N LYS A 167 -12.29 -7.34 4.57
CA LYS A 167 -12.41 -8.80 4.50
C LYS A 167 -12.84 -9.31 3.13
N GLU A 168 -13.89 -8.73 2.56
CA GLU A 168 -14.44 -9.20 1.29
C GLU A 168 -13.45 -9.08 0.12
N PRO A 169 -12.86 -7.90 -0.16
CA PRO A 169 -11.77 -7.78 -1.12
C PRO A 169 -10.58 -8.71 -0.84
N LEU A 170 -10.16 -8.84 0.42
CA LEU A 170 -9.03 -9.68 0.81
C LEU A 170 -9.30 -11.16 0.49
N MET A 171 -10.49 -11.66 0.85
CA MET A 171 -10.89 -13.05 0.59
C MET A 171 -11.04 -13.37 -0.90
N LYS A 172 -11.38 -12.38 -1.73
CA LYS A 172 -11.40 -12.56 -3.19
C LYS A 172 -9.99 -12.69 -3.79
N ILE A 173 -9.00 -12.03 -3.20
CA ILE A 173 -7.61 -12.03 -3.69
C ILE A 173 -6.81 -13.21 -3.10
N MET A 174 -7.12 -13.64 -1.87
CA MET A 174 -6.39 -14.67 -1.14
C MET A 174 -6.15 -15.97 -1.92
N PRO A 175 -7.11 -16.52 -2.70
CA PRO A 175 -6.89 -17.74 -3.49
C PRO A 175 -5.79 -17.63 -4.55
N TYR A 176 -5.39 -16.41 -4.91
CA TYR A 176 -4.36 -16.13 -5.91
C TYR A 176 -3.00 -15.79 -5.28
N VAL A 177 -2.89 -15.76 -3.95
CA VAL A 177 -1.65 -15.36 -3.25
C VAL A 177 -0.73 -16.57 -3.06
N ASP A 178 0.46 -16.52 -3.67
CA ASP A 178 1.50 -17.52 -3.48
C ASP A 178 2.33 -17.28 -2.22
N ILE A 179 2.64 -16.00 -1.93
CA ILE A 179 3.44 -15.61 -0.78
C ILE A 179 2.76 -14.46 -0.05
N LEU A 180 2.41 -14.68 1.20
CA LEU A 180 1.79 -13.69 2.08
C LEU A 180 2.81 -13.18 3.12
N PHE A 181 3.02 -11.88 3.15
CA PHE A 181 3.86 -11.19 4.12
C PHE A 181 3.03 -10.51 5.21
N GLY A 182 3.52 -10.55 6.45
CA GLY A 182 2.92 -9.89 7.61
C GLY A 182 3.86 -9.97 8.81
N ASN A 183 3.69 -9.06 9.77
CA ASN A 183 4.36 -9.15 11.06
C ASN A 183 3.47 -9.88 12.08
N GLU A 184 3.98 -10.13 13.29
CA GLU A 184 3.28 -10.86 14.34
C GLU A 184 1.88 -10.28 14.67
N THR A 185 1.78 -8.96 14.82
CA THR A 185 0.52 -8.28 15.15
C THR A 185 -0.53 -8.46 14.05
N VAL A 186 -0.09 -8.39 12.79
CA VAL A 186 -0.96 -8.57 11.62
C VAL A 186 -1.37 -10.03 11.49
N SER A 187 -0.45 -10.96 11.68
CA SER A 187 -0.72 -12.41 11.68
C SER A 187 -1.71 -12.82 12.77
N TYR A 188 -1.60 -12.26 13.98
CA TYR A 188 -2.57 -12.53 15.05
C TYR A 188 -3.98 -12.06 14.67
N SER A 189 -4.08 -10.85 14.12
CA SER A 189 -5.36 -10.27 13.66
C SER A 189 -5.97 -11.08 12.52
N PHE A 190 -5.14 -11.59 11.61
CA PHE A 190 -5.56 -12.43 10.50
C PHE A 190 -5.95 -13.85 10.95
N SER A 191 -5.22 -14.44 11.90
CA SER A 191 -5.55 -15.76 12.46
C SER A 191 -6.86 -15.76 13.23
N PHE A 192 -7.12 -14.72 14.03
CA PHE A 192 -8.41 -14.56 14.71
C PHE A 192 -9.56 -14.48 13.69
N PHE A 193 -9.33 -13.78 12.58
CA PHE A 193 -10.27 -13.70 11.47
C PHE A 193 -10.51 -15.06 10.80
N LEU A 194 -9.47 -15.81 10.45
CA LEU A 194 -9.60 -17.15 9.86
C LEU A 194 -10.32 -18.11 10.80
N SER A 195 -10.07 -18.02 12.11
CA SER A 195 -10.77 -18.85 13.10
C SER A 195 -12.26 -18.52 13.18
N ALA A 196 -12.65 -17.24 13.05
CA ALA A 196 -14.04 -16.82 13.02
C ALA A 196 -14.75 -17.25 11.71
N CYS A 197 -14.05 -17.18 10.58
CA CYS A 197 -14.57 -17.66 9.29
C CYS A 197 -14.62 -19.19 9.20
N ALA A 198 -13.65 -19.91 9.78
CA ALA A 198 -13.68 -21.37 9.88
C ALA A 198 -14.85 -21.84 10.75
N PHE A 199 -15.19 -21.09 11.80
CA PHE A 199 -16.40 -21.34 12.60
C PHE A 199 -17.68 -21.19 11.78
N TRP A 200 -17.73 -20.22 10.85
CA TRP A 200 -18.87 -20.06 9.94
C TRP A 200 -18.91 -21.13 8.85
N PHE A 201 -17.76 -21.57 8.33
CA PHE A 201 -17.72 -22.69 7.38
C PHE A 201 -18.14 -24.01 8.02
N LEU A 202 -17.87 -24.23 9.31
CA LEU A 202 -18.29 -25.44 10.04
C LEU A 202 -19.79 -25.43 10.41
N VAL A 203 -20.42 -24.26 10.53
CA VAL A 203 -21.84 -24.12 10.88
C VAL A 203 -22.75 -24.13 9.64
N CYS A 204 -22.20 -23.89 8.44
CA CYS A 204 -22.94 -23.90 7.17
C CYS A 204 -22.79 -25.19 6.34
N VAL A 205 -22.14 -26.25 6.86
CA VAL A 205 -22.06 -27.58 6.22
C VAL A 205 -22.97 -28.57 6.94
#